data_AF-A0A963KH61-F1
#
_entry.id   AF-A0A963KH61-F1
#
_cell.length_a   1.000
_cell.length_b   1.000
_cell.length_c   1.000
_cell.angle_alpha   90.00
_cell.angle_beta   90.00
_cell.angle_gamma   90.00
#
_symmetry.space_group_name_H-M   'P 1'
#
loop_
_entity.id
_entity.type
_entity.pdbx_description
1 polymer ?
#
loop_
_entity_poly.entity_id
_entity_poly.type
_entity_poly.pdbx_seq_one_letter_code
_entity_poly.pdbx_strand_id
1 'polypeptide(L)'
;SAHFEIREAAGDSDMLIRSSYLGAALAKSLGRHSCVLMRGHGSTVVGTSIEQVVYRAIYAEVNARLQLAANGLGDITFLNEEEARLASDMNDGQIPRSWNLWIKRLGEIDLDAA
;
A
#
# COMPACT_ATOMS: atom_id res chain seq x y z
N SER A 1 -9.96 11.05 2.83
CA SER A 1 -8.70 10.64 2.19
C SER A 1 -8.07 9.53 3.01
N ALA A 2 -7.34 8.60 2.40
CA ALA A 2 -6.62 7.54 3.12
C ALA A 2 -5.26 8.02 3.67
N HIS A 3 -5.27 9.19 4.30
CA HIS A 3 -4.13 9.75 5.03
C HIS A 3 -4.54 9.82 6.50
N PHE A 4 -3.75 9.17 7.35
CA PHE A 4 -4.01 9.08 8.77
C PHE A 4 -3.03 9.94 9.56
N GLU A 5 -3.58 10.90 10.31
CA GLU A 5 -2.85 11.69 11.29
C GLU A 5 -3.15 11.10 12.69
N ILE A 6 -2.22 10.29 13.20
CA ILE A 6 -2.39 9.63 14.50
C ILE A 6 -2.62 10.62 15.65
N ARG A 7 -2.11 11.85 15.54
CA ARG A 7 -2.32 12.89 16.54
C ARG A 7 -3.80 13.23 16.75
N GLU A 8 -4.63 13.11 15.71
CA GLU A 8 -6.08 13.35 15.81
C GLU A 8 -6.78 12.31 16.71
N ALA A 9 -6.20 11.12 16.89
CA ALA A 9 -6.74 10.06 17.73
C ALA A 9 -6.00 9.92 19.07
N ALA A 10 -4.69 10.14 19.10
CA ALA A 10 -3.83 9.83 20.24
C ALA A 10 -3.23 11.06 20.95
N GLY A 11 -3.34 12.26 20.37
CA GLY A 11 -2.51 13.39 20.78
C GLY A 11 -1.02 13.13 20.50
N ASP A 12 -0.15 13.61 21.37
CA ASP A 12 1.29 13.34 21.26
C ASP A 12 1.58 11.87 21.63
N SER A 13 2.19 11.13 20.72
CA SER A 13 2.45 9.68 20.85
C SER A 13 3.79 9.28 20.22
N ASP A 14 4.19 8.02 20.42
CA ASP A 14 5.37 7.40 19.79
C ASP A 14 5.15 7.03 18.31
N MET A 15 4.04 7.48 17.72
CA MET A 15 3.62 7.19 16.34
C MET A 15 3.34 5.71 16.06
N LEU A 16 3.10 4.87 17.08
CA LEU A 16 2.80 3.45 16.91
C LEU A 16 1.33 3.11 17.19
N ILE A 17 0.76 2.20 16.40
CA ILE A 17 -0.59 1.66 16.60
C ILE A 17 -0.52 0.52 17.62
N ARG A 18 -0.64 0.86 18.91
CA ARG A 18 -0.47 -0.10 20.03
C ARG A 18 -1.77 -0.57 20.69
N SER A 19 -2.91 -0.11 20.20
CA SER A 19 -4.21 -0.46 20.79
C SER A 19 -5.27 -0.69 19.72
N SER A 20 -6.30 -1.46 20.08
CA SER A 20 -7.47 -1.67 19.22
C SER A 20 -8.20 -0.36 18.88
N TYR A 21 -8.21 0.60 19.81
CA TYR A 21 -8.74 1.95 19.56
C TYR A 21 -7.99 2.66 18.42
N LEU A 22 -6.65 2.65 18.46
CA LEU A 22 -5.84 3.26 17.39
C LEU A 22 -5.93 2.47 16.08
N GLY A 23 -6.03 1.14 16.17
CA GLY A 23 -6.29 0.28 15.00
C GLY A 23 -7.62 0.62 14.32
N ALA A 24 -8.67 0.84 15.10
CA ALA A 24 -9.97 1.27 14.59
C ALA A 24 -9.92 2.67 13.98
N ALA A 25 -9.16 3.60 14.56
CA ALA A 25 -8.95 4.94 14.01
C ALA A 25 -8.22 4.89 12.65
N LEU A 26 -7.15 4.08 12.55
CA LEU A 26 -6.44 3.84 11.28
C LEU A 26 -7.38 3.21 10.24
N ALA A 27 -8.14 2.17 10.61
CA ALA A 27 -9.09 1.50 9.73
C ALA A 27 -10.21 2.45 9.24
N LYS A 28 -10.66 3.37 10.10
CA LYS A 28 -11.62 4.42 9.70
C LYS A 28 -11.03 5.36 8.65
N SER A 29 -9.75 5.73 8.76
CA SER A 29 -9.07 6.56 7.75
C SER A 29 -8.88 5.82 6.42
N LEU A 30 -8.54 4.53 6.47
CA LEU A 30 -8.48 3.67 5.28
C LEU A 30 -9.81 3.68 4.50
N GLY A 31 -10.93 3.50 5.20
CA GLY A 31 -12.27 3.50 4.59
C GLY A 31 -12.40 2.42 3.51
N ARG A 32 -12.70 2.83 2.26
CA ARG A 32 -12.86 1.93 1.11
C ARG A 32 -11.61 1.82 0.23
N HIS A 33 -10.50 2.45 0.63
CA HIS A 33 -9.26 2.43 -0.15
C HIS A 33 -8.46 1.16 0.11
N SER A 34 -7.48 0.90 -0.74
CA SER A 34 -6.59 -0.27 -0.63
C SER A 34 -5.26 0.03 0.07
N CYS A 35 -4.97 1.30 0.35
CA CYS A 35 -3.74 1.78 0.97
C CYS A 35 -4.07 2.98 1.88
N VAL A 36 -3.46 3.03 3.06
CA VAL A 36 -3.49 4.18 3.98
C VAL A 36 -2.07 4.59 4.35
N LEU A 37 -1.80 5.89 4.35
CA LEU A 37 -0.51 6.46 4.76
C LEU A 37 -0.61 7.02 6.17
N MET A 38 0.36 6.75 7.02
CA MET A 38 0.52 7.41 8.31
C MET A 38 1.80 8.24 8.33
N ARG A 39 1.62 9.56 8.57
CA ARG A 39 2.73 10.53 8.58
C ARG A 39 3.82 10.08 9.55
N GLY A 40 5.08 10.09 9.10
CA GLY A 40 6.22 9.74 9.95
C GLY A 40 6.34 8.26 10.29
N HIS A 41 5.57 7.37 9.63
CA HIS A 41 5.61 5.93 9.88
C HIS A 41 5.69 5.11 8.59
N GLY A 42 4.73 5.24 7.67
CA GLY A 42 4.72 4.48 6.42
C GLY A 42 3.32 4.21 5.87
N SER A 43 3.18 3.13 5.11
CA SER A 43 1.93 2.71 4.47
C SER A 43 1.43 1.36 5.01
N THR A 44 0.10 1.22 5.11
CA THR A 44 -0.57 -0.07 5.31
C THR A 44 -1.47 -0.34 4.11
N VAL A 45 -1.38 -1.54 3.54
CA VAL A 45 -2.20 -1.97 2.39
C VAL A 45 -3.11 -3.14 2.74
N VAL A 46 -4.23 -3.26 2.03
CA VAL A 46 -5.20 -4.36 2.16
C VAL A 46 -5.50 -5.00 0.80
N GLY A 47 -5.86 -6.28 0.83
CA GLY A 47 -6.23 -7.08 -0.35
C GLY A 47 -7.24 -8.16 0.02
N THR A 48 -7.84 -8.78 -1.00
CA THR A 48 -8.75 -9.92 -0.85
C THR A 48 -8.01 -11.26 -0.82
N SER A 49 -6.71 -11.26 -1.09
CA SER A 49 -5.80 -12.40 -0.97
C SER A 49 -4.40 -11.95 -0.55
N ILE A 50 -3.54 -12.92 -0.16
CA ILE A 50 -2.14 -12.66 0.19
C ILE A 50 -1.37 -12.13 -1.02
N GLU A 51 -1.58 -12.75 -2.19
CA GLU A 51 -0.93 -12.35 -3.44
C GLU A 51 -1.30 -10.92 -3.82
N GLN A 52 -2.58 -10.54 -3.65
CA GLN A 52 -3.02 -9.17 -3.93
C GLN A 52 -2.44 -8.16 -2.94
N VAL A 53 -2.41 -8.47 -1.64
CA VAL A 53 -1.84 -7.52 -0.66
C VAL A 53 -0.35 -7.31 -0.89
N VAL A 54 0.39 -8.37 -1.24
CA VAL A 54 1.81 -8.29 -1.61
C VAL A 54 1.99 -7.47 -2.89
N TYR A 55 1.17 -7.73 -3.92
CA TYR A 55 1.21 -6.96 -5.16
C TYR A 55 0.99 -5.46 -4.90
N ARG A 56 -0.04 -5.12 -4.14
CA ARG A 56 -0.36 -3.73 -3.78
C ARG A 56 0.74 -3.09 -2.94
N ALA A 57 1.35 -3.82 -2.00
CA ALA A 57 2.47 -3.32 -1.21
C ALA A 57 3.65 -2.92 -2.10
N ILE A 58 4.05 -3.80 -3.02
CA ILE A 58 5.17 -3.56 -3.95
C ILE A 58 4.86 -2.37 -4.86
N TYR A 59 3.70 -2.37 -5.51
CA TYR A 59 3.37 -1.32 -6.48
C TYR A 59 3.00 0.02 -5.84
N ALA A 60 2.55 0.05 -4.58
CA ALA A 60 2.38 1.31 -3.84
C ALA A 60 3.74 2.02 -3.67
N GLU A 61 4.79 1.29 -3.27
CA GLU A 61 6.14 1.83 -3.14
C GLU A 61 6.72 2.26 -4.50
N VAL A 62 6.55 1.44 -5.55
CA VAL A 62 6.99 1.79 -6.92
C VAL A 62 6.30 3.07 -7.39
N ASN A 63 4.97 3.17 -7.23
CA ASN A 63 4.20 4.34 -7.65
C ASN A 63 4.59 5.59 -6.85
N ALA A 64 4.86 5.46 -5.54
CA ALA A 64 5.33 6.58 -4.73
C ALA A 64 6.68 7.13 -5.24
N ARG A 65 7.62 6.24 -5.60
CA ARG A 65 8.92 6.64 -6.19
C ARG A 65 8.75 7.30 -7.55
N LEU A 66 7.88 6.75 -8.40
CA LEU A 66 7.58 7.33 -9.71
C LEU A 66 6.96 8.72 -9.57
N GLN A 67 6.00 8.89 -8.66
CA GLN A 67 5.38 10.19 -8.40
C GLN A 67 6.39 11.21 -7.87
N LEU A 68 7.28 10.79 -6.96
CA LEU A 68 8.37 11.65 -6.47
C LEU A 68 9.31 12.09 -7.59
N ALA A 69 9.68 11.19 -8.49
CA ALA A 69 10.53 11.52 -9.64
C ALA A 69 9.81 12.43 -10.65
N ALA A 70 8.52 12.19 -10.91
CA ALA A 70 7.71 12.96 -11.84
C ALA A 70 7.47 14.40 -11.38
N ASN A 71 7.40 14.65 -10.06
CA ASN A 71 7.26 16.00 -9.51
C ASN A 71 8.35 16.98 -9.99
N GLY A 72 9.54 16.48 -10.33
CA GLY A 72 10.64 17.30 -10.86
C GLY A 72 10.48 17.69 -12.33
N LEU A 73 9.51 17.11 -13.04
CA LEU A 73 9.32 17.28 -14.49
C LEU A 73 8.20 18.26 -14.83
N GLY A 74 7.42 18.71 -13.84
CA GLY A 74 6.27 19.61 -14.00
C GLY A 74 5.00 19.00 -13.40
N ASP A 75 3.86 19.51 -13.84
CA ASP A 75 2.56 19.07 -13.35
C ASP A 75 2.27 17.63 -13.79
N ILE A 76 1.86 16.79 -12.84
CA ILE A 76 1.52 15.38 -13.08
C ILE A 76 0.06 15.28 -13.50
N THR A 77 -0.19 14.72 -14.69
CA THR A 77 -1.52 14.26 -15.09
C THR A 77 -1.77 12.87 -14.50
N PHE A 78 -2.56 12.81 -13.44
CA PHE A 78 -2.97 11.55 -12.82
C PHE A 78 -4.07 10.86 -13.63
N LEU A 79 -4.23 9.55 -13.41
CA LEU A 79 -5.38 8.81 -13.89
C LEU A 79 -6.67 9.41 -13.31
N ASN A 80 -7.69 9.51 -14.14
CA ASN A 80 -9.04 9.78 -13.64
C ASN A 80 -9.63 8.53 -12.96
N GLU A 81 -10.82 8.67 -12.35
CA GLU A 81 -11.45 7.59 -11.58
C GLU A 81 -11.71 6.33 -12.42
N GLU A 82 -12.19 6.48 -13.66
CA GLU A 82 -12.51 5.34 -14.53
C GLU A 82 -11.25 4.68 -15.07
N GLU A 83 -10.23 5.46 -15.44
CA GLU A 83 -8.92 4.92 -15.83
C GLU A 83 -8.27 4.14 -14.68
N ALA A 84 -8.33 4.65 -13.46
CA ALA A 84 -7.82 3.98 -12.27
C ALA A 84 -8.58 2.67 -12.00
N ARG A 85 -9.91 2.66 -12.17
CA ARG A 85 -10.75 1.47 -12.01
C ARG A 85 -10.42 0.39 -13.05
N LEU A 86 -10.39 0.75 -14.33
CA LEU A 86 -10.07 -0.16 -15.42
C LEU A 86 -8.64 -0.73 -15.30
N ALA A 87 -7.68 0.12 -14.93
CA ALA A 87 -6.31 -0.31 -14.68
C ALA A 87 -6.22 -1.28 -13.49
N SER A 88 -6.97 -1.02 -12.41
CA SER A 88 -7.04 -1.91 -11.25
C SER A 88 -7.62 -3.28 -11.61
N ASP A 89 -8.73 -3.33 -12.33
CA ASP A 89 -9.38 -4.59 -12.74
C ASP A 89 -8.44 -5.45 -13.61
N MET A 90 -7.75 -4.79 -14.55
CA MET A 90 -6.74 -5.46 -15.37
C MET A 90 -5.61 -5.99 -14.50
N ASN A 91 -5.04 -5.15 -13.61
CA ASN A 91 -3.90 -5.52 -12.77
C ASN A 91 -4.20 -6.72 -11.89
N ASP A 92 -5.42 -6.80 -11.35
CA ASP A 92 -5.87 -7.94 -10.55
C ASP A 92 -5.81 -9.25 -11.35
N GLY A 93 -6.20 -9.23 -12.64
CA GLY A 93 -6.06 -10.38 -13.53
C GLY A 93 -4.61 -10.80 -13.82
N GLN A 94 -3.63 -9.92 -13.57
CA GLN A 94 -2.19 -10.18 -13.80
C GLN A 94 -1.41 -10.49 -12.52
N ILE A 95 -2.05 -10.47 -11.35
CA ILE A 95 -1.41 -10.80 -10.07
C ILE A 95 -0.73 -12.18 -10.12
N PRO A 96 -1.38 -13.26 -10.61
CA PRO A 96 -0.75 -14.59 -10.64
C PRO A 96 0.57 -14.61 -11.42
N ARG A 97 0.67 -13.84 -12.49
CA ARG A 97 1.91 -13.72 -13.29
C ARG A 97 3.04 -13.10 -12.48
N SER A 98 2.75 -12.00 -11.77
CA SER A 98 3.74 -11.28 -10.96
C SER A 98 4.16 -12.12 -9.75
N TRP A 99 3.19 -12.77 -9.10
CA TRP A 99 3.40 -13.70 -8.00
C TRP A 99 4.35 -14.84 -8.38
N ASN A 100 4.06 -15.56 -9.46
CA ASN A 100 4.88 -16.67 -9.94
C ASN A 100 6.32 -16.23 -10.26
N LEU A 101 6.49 -15.01 -10.80
CA LEU A 101 7.81 -14.44 -11.02
C LEU A 101 8.55 -14.17 -9.70
N TRP A 102 7.88 -13.63 -8.69
CA TRP A 102 8.50 -13.36 -7.38
C TRP A 102 8.89 -14.64 -6.66
N ILE A 103 8.03 -15.66 -6.65
CA ILE A 103 8.35 -16.97 -6.09
C ILE A 103 9.59 -17.57 -6.79
N LYS A 104 9.65 -17.51 -8.13
CA LYS A 104 10.83 -17.98 -8.87
C LYS A 104 12.11 -17.20 -8.51
N ARG A 105 12.01 -15.90 -8.24
CA ARG A 105 13.16 -15.05 -7.86
C ARG A 105 13.65 -15.32 -6.44
N LEU A 106 12.77 -15.69 -5.53
CA LEU A 106 13.16 -16.06 -4.16
C LEU A 106 14.04 -17.31 -4.14
N GLY A 107 13.88 -18.20 -5.12
CA GLY A 107 14.65 -19.45 -5.19
C GLY A 107 14.23 -20.44 -4.11
N GLU A 108 15.14 -21.37 -3.78
CA GLU A 108 14.97 -22.25 -2.62
C GLU A 108 15.20 -21.45 -1.34
N ILE A 109 14.20 -21.42 -0.45
CA ILE A 109 14.30 -20.80 0.86
C ILE A 109 14.41 -21.93 1.89
N ASP A 110 15.57 -22.05 2.51
CA ASP A 110 15.73 -22.89 3.70
C ASP A 110 15.22 -22.12 4.92
N LEU A 111 14.03 -22.51 5.40
CA LEU A 111 13.41 -21.90 6.57
C LEU A 111 13.99 -22.44 7.89
N ASP A 112 14.77 -23.52 7.85
CA ASP A 112 15.40 -24.15 9.00
C ASP A 112 16.87 -23.71 9.19
N ALA A 113 17.38 -22.86 8.29
CA ALA A 113 18.73 -22.30 8.34
C ALA A 113 18.93 -21.16 9.37
N ALA A 114 17.92 -20.87 10.20
CA ALA A 114 17.93 -19.77 11.19
C ALA A 114 18.08 -20.27 12.64
#